data_AF-A0A5M8PKG7-F1
#
_entry.id   AF-A0A5M8PKG7-F1
#
_cell.length_a   1.000
_cell.length_b   1.000
_cell.length_c   1.000
_cell.angle_alpha   90.00
_cell.angle_beta   90.00
_cell.angle_gamma   90.00
#
_symmetry.space_group_name_H-M   'P 1'
#
loop_
_entity.id
_entity.type
_entity.pdbx_description
1 polymer ?
#
loop_
_entity_poly.entity_id
_entity_poly.type
_entity_poly.pdbx_seq_one_letter_code
_entity_poly.pdbx_strand_id
1 'polypeptide(L)'
;MCSVSPQVAADASRFSIPLYQLQELSQKAMDTKARAYCPYSKFRVGAALLTTDGQYITGVNVENASYPVGTCAERVALGKAVSEGQMTFKALAVATDISPPASPCGMCRQFIREFCPLTLPIFMHDKDGNYVVKTLLELLPMPFGPEDLKPGPSPKSESQLADSDVQVGRGKDGGAGDELVAAETII
;
A
#
# COMPACT_ATOMS: atom_id res chain seq x y z
N MET A 1 5.68 4.01 -36.08
CA MET A 1 5.02 4.90 -35.09
C MET A 1 3.85 4.13 -34.52
N CYS A 2 3.93 3.66 -33.27
CA CYS A 2 2.80 2.97 -32.62
C CYS A 2 1.66 3.97 -32.45
N SER A 3 0.53 3.75 -33.13
CA SER A 3 -0.68 4.52 -32.90
C SER A 3 -1.13 4.34 -31.45
N VAL A 4 -1.22 5.44 -30.71
CA VAL A 4 -1.72 5.43 -29.32
C VAL A 4 -3.19 5.02 -29.33
N SER A 5 -3.56 4.05 -28.49
CA SER A 5 -4.96 3.63 -28.37
C SER A 5 -5.85 4.83 -27.99
N PRO A 6 -7.03 5.00 -28.62
CA PRO A 6 -7.98 6.05 -28.25
C PRO A 6 -8.33 6.08 -26.76
N GLN A 7 -8.37 4.91 -26.12
CA GLN A 7 -8.65 4.79 -24.67
C GLN A 7 -7.54 5.46 -23.83
N VAL A 8 -6.27 5.23 -24.17
CA VAL A 8 -5.13 5.80 -23.44
C VAL A 8 -5.13 7.32 -23.52
N ALA A 9 -5.40 7.88 -24.70
CA ALA A 9 -5.48 9.33 -24.87
C ALA A 9 -6.66 9.93 -24.10
N ALA A 10 -7.82 9.26 -24.09
CA ALA A 10 -8.99 9.69 -23.34
C ALA A 10 -8.75 9.67 -21.82
N ASP A 11 -8.16 8.60 -21.30
CA ASP A 11 -7.85 8.47 -19.87
C ASP A 11 -6.76 9.45 -19.41
N ALA A 12 -5.72 9.66 -20.24
CA ALA A 12 -4.69 10.67 -19.99
C ALA A 12 -5.31 12.06 -19.81
N SER A 13 -6.22 12.44 -20.71
CA SER A 13 -6.98 13.68 -20.62
C SER A 13 -7.88 13.72 -19.37
N ARG A 14 -8.68 12.67 -19.14
CA ARG A 14 -9.61 12.55 -18.01
C ARG A 14 -8.94 12.78 -16.66
N PHE A 15 -7.74 12.24 -16.47
CA PHE A 15 -7.00 12.33 -15.20
C PHE A 15 -5.93 13.42 -15.19
N SER A 16 -5.85 14.26 -16.22
CA SER A 16 -4.84 15.31 -16.35
C SER A 16 -3.40 14.79 -16.22
N ILE A 17 -3.14 13.60 -16.78
CA ILE A 17 -1.82 12.97 -16.82
C ILE A 17 -1.27 13.13 -18.25
N PRO A 18 -0.08 13.73 -18.44
CA PRO A 18 0.56 13.76 -19.74
C PRO A 18 0.66 12.37 -20.36
N LEU A 19 0.33 12.25 -21.65
CA LEU A 19 0.24 10.96 -22.32
C LEU A 19 1.51 10.10 -22.17
N TYR A 20 2.69 10.72 -22.32
CA TYR A 20 3.96 10.03 -22.14
C TYR A 20 4.13 9.49 -20.71
N GLN A 21 3.62 10.22 -19.70
CA GLN A 21 3.72 9.79 -18.32
C GLN A 21 2.83 8.58 -18.03
N LEU A 22 1.63 8.56 -18.62
CA LEU A 22 0.73 7.41 -18.49
C LEU A 22 1.29 6.18 -19.19
N GLN A 23 1.86 6.33 -20.39
CA GLN A 23 2.52 5.22 -21.09
C GLN A 23 3.69 4.66 -20.28
N GLU A 24 4.53 5.53 -19.74
CA GLU A 24 5.66 5.14 -18.90
C GLU A 24 5.20 4.48 -17.59
N LEU A 25 4.14 4.99 -16.95
CA LEU A 25 3.53 4.40 -15.76
C LEU A 25 3.11 2.94 -16.01
N SER A 26 2.35 2.72 -17.08
CA SER A 26 1.88 1.39 -17.50
C SER A 26 3.04 0.45 -17.79
N GLN A 27 4.03 0.93 -18.56
CA GLN A 27 5.19 0.12 -18.93
C GLN A 27 6.00 -0.30 -17.70
N LYS A 28 6.26 0.63 -16.77
CA LYS A 28 7.00 0.31 -15.54
C LYS A 28 6.28 -0.74 -14.67
N ALA A 29 4.95 -0.66 -14.55
CA ALA A 29 4.18 -1.66 -13.81
C ALA A 29 4.26 -3.05 -14.47
N MET A 30 4.16 -3.12 -15.80
CA MET A 30 4.27 -4.38 -16.55
C MET A 30 5.67 -4.99 -16.47
N ASP A 31 6.72 -4.17 -16.63
CA ASP A 31 8.11 -4.63 -16.64
C ASP A 31 8.58 -5.08 -15.26
N THR A 32 8.26 -4.31 -14.21
CA THR A 32 8.76 -4.61 -12.86
C THR A 32 8.24 -5.95 -12.33
N LYS A 33 7.08 -6.42 -12.80
CA LYS A 33 6.47 -7.70 -12.42
C LYS A 33 7.44 -8.90 -12.56
N ALA A 34 8.38 -8.86 -13.50
CA ALA A 34 9.39 -9.89 -13.68
C ALA A 34 10.31 -10.09 -12.45
N ARG A 35 10.35 -9.12 -11.54
CA ARG A 35 11.18 -9.15 -10.32
C ARG A 35 10.44 -9.70 -9.09
N ALA A 36 9.18 -10.11 -9.24
CA ALA A 36 8.38 -10.63 -8.14
C ALA A 36 9.02 -11.88 -7.52
N TYR A 37 9.08 -11.91 -6.19
CA TYR A 37 9.41 -13.13 -5.45
C TYR A 37 8.11 -13.83 -5.09
N CYS A 38 7.65 -14.73 -5.95
CA CYS A 38 6.41 -15.46 -5.74
C CYS A 38 6.54 -16.97 -6.01
N PRO A 39 7.44 -17.68 -5.30
CA PRO A 39 7.66 -19.09 -5.57
C PRO A 39 6.48 -19.98 -5.14
N TYR A 40 5.55 -19.48 -4.32
CA TYR A 40 4.43 -20.27 -3.81
C TYR A 40 3.22 -20.17 -4.74
N SER A 41 2.75 -18.96 -5.04
CA SER A 41 1.60 -18.79 -5.95
C SER A 41 1.94 -18.88 -7.42
N LYS A 42 3.20 -18.59 -7.79
CA LYS A 42 3.64 -18.35 -9.18
C LYS A 42 2.87 -17.21 -9.87
N PHE A 43 2.21 -16.35 -9.10
CA PHE A 43 1.42 -15.23 -9.61
C PHE A 43 2.17 -13.92 -9.40
N ARG A 44 2.70 -13.37 -10.49
CA ARG A 44 3.49 -12.14 -10.42
C ARG A 44 2.59 -10.93 -10.50
N VAL A 45 2.89 -9.94 -9.68
CA VAL A 45 2.24 -8.63 -9.65
C VAL A 45 3.32 -7.56 -9.66
N GLY A 46 3.20 -6.61 -10.58
CA GLY A 46 4.01 -5.40 -10.61
C GLY A 46 3.15 -4.17 -10.34
N ALA A 47 3.72 -3.18 -9.68
CA ALA A 47 3.07 -1.89 -9.44
C ALA A 47 4.04 -0.74 -9.72
N ALA A 48 3.51 0.37 -10.20
CA ALA A 48 4.23 1.62 -10.38
C ALA A 48 3.36 2.79 -9.92
N LEU A 49 3.94 3.68 -9.09
CA LEU A 49 3.33 4.93 -8.65
C LEU A 49 3.93 6.08 -9.45
N LEU A 50 3.07 6.97 -9.93
CA LEU A 50 3.46 8.27 -10.46
C LEU A 50 3.25 9.32 -9.37
N THR A 51 4.31 10.02 -9.00
CA THR A 51 4.27 11.10 -8.01
C THR A 51 3.86 12.43 -8.65
N THR A 52 3.51 13.44 -7.85
CA THR A 52 3.12 14.76 -8.40
C THR A 52 4.27 15.51 -9.07
N ASP A 53 5.50 15.32 -8.60
CA ASP A 53 6.74 15.84 -9.18
C ASP A 53 7.26 15.02 -10.37
N GLY A 54 6.57 13.94 -10.75
CA GLY A 54 6.84 13.19 -11.98
C GLY A 54 7.82 12.04 -11.83
N GLN A 55 8.15 11.64 -10.61
CA GLN A 55 8.94 10.44 -10.32
C GLN A 55 8.09 9.18 -10.40
N TYR A 56 8.77 8.06 -10.64
CA TYR A 56 8.17 6.73 -10.70
C TYR A 56 8.75 5.80 -9.65
N ILE A 57 7.89 5.23 -8.83
CA ILE A 57 8.29 4.32 -7.75
C ILE A 57 7.64 2.97 -7.99
N THR A 58 8.45 1.94 -8.21
CA THR A 58 7.97 0.59 -8.51
C THR A 58 8.01 -0.35 -7.30
N GLY A 59 7.14 -1.34 -7.34
CA GLY A 59 7.05 -2.43 -6.38
C GLY A 59 6.61 -3.74 -7.05
N VAL A 60 6.83 -4.86 -6.35
CA VAL A 60 6.43 -6.21 -6.75
C VAL A 60 5.89 -6.97 -5.55
N ASN A 61 5.08 -8.01 -5.78
CA ASN A 61 4.74 -8.89 -4.67
C ASN A 61 5.95 -9.70 -4.20
N VAL A 62 6.06 -9.85 -2.89
CA VAL A 62 7.10 -10.63 -2.20
C VAL A 62 6.39 -11.57 -1.25
N GLU A 63 6.45 -12.86 -1.57
CA GLU A 63 5.85 -13.91 -0.78
C GLU A 63 6.79 -14.41 0.32
N ASN A 64 6.23 -15.18 1.25
CA ASN A 64 6.96 -15.79 2.34
C ASN A 64 6.34 -17.16 2.65
N ALA A 65 7.12 -18.09 3.22
CA ALA A 65 6.62 -19.39 3.67
C ALA A 65 5.49 -19.23 4.71
N SER A 66 5.59 -18.22 5.57
CA SER A 66 4.49 -17.74 6.40
C SER A 66 3.64 -16.76 5.59
N TYR A 67 2.59 -17.28 4.94
CA TYR A 67 1.80 -16.52 3.95
C TYR A 67 1.31 -15.14 4.41
N PRO A 68 0.84 -14.94 5.67
CA PRO A 68 0.38 -13.63 6.13
C PRO A 68 1.45 -12.53 6.13
N VAL A 69 2.74 -12.90 6.17
CA VAL A 69 3.87 -11.94 6.17
C VAL A 69 4.13 -11.37 4.77
N GLY A 70 3.63 -12.03 3.71
CA GLY A 70 3.78 -11.59 2.34
C GLY A 70 3.22 -10.19 2.08
N THR A 71 3.86 -9.47 1.17
CA THR A 71 3.47 -8.11 0.79
C THR A 71 3.14 -7.99 -0.70
N CYS A 72 2.11 -7.20 -1.00
CA CYS A 72 1.64 -6.97 -2.36
C CYS A 72 2.45 -5.87 -3.05
N ALA A 73 2.45 -5.86 -4.38
CA ALA A 73 3.24 -4.92 -5.17
C ALA A 73 2.91 -3.45 -4.87
N GLU A 74 1.63 -3.14 -4.69
CA GLU A 74 1.13 -1.79 -4.39
C GLU A 74 1.64 -1.31 -3.03
N ARG A 75 1.61 -2.18 -2.02
CA ARG A 75 2.12 -1.90 -0.67
C ARG A 75 3.64 -1.73 -0.67
N VAL A 76 4.37 -2.49 -1.49
CA VAL A 76 5.82 -2.29 -1.66
C VAL A 76 6.14 -0.95 -2.31
N ALA A 77 5.42 -0.59 -3.38
CA ALA A 77 5.63 0.69 -4.07
C ALA A 77 5.33 1.88 -3.16
N LEU A 78 4.18 1.86 -2.46
CA LEU A 78 3.79 2.92 -1.53
C LEU A 78 4.70 2.97 -0.31
N GLY A 79 5.05 1.81 0.26
CA GLY A 79 5.94 1.72 1.42
C GLY A 79 7.30 2.35 1.12
N LYS A 80 7.90 2.06 -0.04
CA LYS A 80 9.12 2.75 -0.51
C LYS A 80 8.92 4.25 -0.58
N ALA A 81 7.90 4.70 -1.30
CA ALA A 81 7.63 6.13 -1.49
C ALA A 81 7.51 6.89 -0.16
N VAL A 82 6.66 6.39 0.74
CA VAL A 82 6.42 7.01 2.05
C VAL A 82 7.69 7.02 2.90
N SER A 83 8.46 5.93 2.88
CA SER A 83 9.72 5.84 3.64
C SER A 83 10.79 6.82 3.15
N GLU A 84 10.72 7.23 1.89
CA GLU A 84 11.60 8.22 1.26
C GLU A 84 11.05 9.65 1.35
N GLY A 85 9.96 9.87 2.11
CA GLY A 85 9.35 11.19 2.33
C GLY A 85 8.38 11.62 1.23
N GLN A 86 8.10 10.76 0.24
CA GLN A 86 7.16 11.08 -0.83
C GLN A 86 5.73 10.77 -0.42
N MET A 87 4.89 11.82 -0.37
CA MET A 87 3.52 11.76 0.16
C MET A 87 2.44 12.20 -0.83
N THR A 88 2.81 12.56 -2.06
CA THR A 88 1.87 13.08 -3.07
C THR A 88 1.94 12.29 -4.38
N PHE A 89 0.78 11.79 -4.82
CA PHE A 89 0.68 10.83 -5.92
C PHE A 89 -0.39 11.26 -6.93
N LYS A 90 -0.09 11.04 -8.22
CA LYS A 90 -0.99 11.32 -9.35
C LYS A 90 -1.75 10.08 -9.82
N ALA A 91 -1.11 8.91 -9.83
CA ALA A 91 -1.69 7.68 -10.34
C ALA A 91 -0.94 6.44 -9.86
N LEU A 92 -1.62 5.30 -9.92
CA LEU A 92 -1.04 3.97 -9.69
C LEU A 92 -1.35 3.08 -10.90
N ALA A 93 -0.38 2.32 -11.37
CA ALA A 93 -0.61 1.19 -12.27
C ALA A 93 -0.25 -0.12 -11.56
N VAL A 94 -1.05 -1.15 -11.82
CA VAL A 94 -0.88 -2.52 -11.31
C VAL A 94 -0.99 -3.46 -12.50
N ALA A 95 -0.07 -4.41 -12.65
CA ALA A 95 -0.04 -5.37 -13.75
C ALA A 95 0.04 -6.80 -13.22
N THR A 96 -0.74 -7.71 -13.82
CA THR A 96 -0.74 -9.14 -13.45
C THR A 96 -0.60 -10.07 -14.65
N ASP A 97 -0.52 -11.38 -14.41
CA ASP A 97 -0.33 -12.41 -15.45
C ASP A 97 -1.63 -13.01 -16.02
N ILE A 98 -2.79 -12.43 -15.70
CA ILE A 98 -4.10 -12.95 -16.12
C ILE A 98 -4.89 -11.89 -16.90
N SER A 99 -5.86 -12.36 -17.69
CA SER A 99 -6.90 -11.53 -18.32
C SER A 99 -8.27 -12.12 -17.98
N PRO A 100 -9.27 -11.33 -17.51
CA PRO A 100 -9.21 -9.89 -17.26
C PRO A 100 -8.20 -9.51 -16.15
N PRO A 101 -7.78 -8.23 -16.07
CA PRO A 101 -6.78 -7.80 -15.09
C PRO A 101 -7.25 -8.05 -13.66
N ALA A 102 -6.31 -8.38 -12.76
CA ALA A 102 -6.63 -8.51 -11.34
C ALA A 102 -6.76 -7.13 -10.70
N SER A 103 -7.70 -6.99 -9.77
CA SER A 103 -7.89 -5.77 -8.99
C SER A 103 -7.02 -5.78 -7.72
N PRO A 104 -6.54 -4.61 -7.24
CA PRO A 104 -5.91 -4.52 -5.93
C PRO A 104 -6.75 -5.18 -4.84
N CYS A 105 -6.11 -5.95 -3.95
CA CYS A 105 -6.81 -6.62 -2.86
C CYS A 105 -7.32 -5.60 -1.83
N GLY A 106 -8.23 -6.02 -0.94
CA GLY A 106 -8.81 -5.13 0.08
C GLY A 106 -7.76 -4.43 0.96
N MET A 107 -6.71 -5.15 1.36
CA MET A 107 -5.60 -4.57 2.13
C MET A 107 -4.86 -3.48 1.35
N CYS A 108 -4.59 -3.70 0.06
CA CYS A 108 -3.95 -2.68 -0.78
C CYS A 108 -4.85 -1.47 -0.94
N ARG A 109 -6.15 -1.65 -1.20
CA ARG A 109 -7.11 -0.53 -1.31
C ARG A 109 -7.12 0.33 -0.05
N GLN A 110 -7.17 -0.29 1.12
CA GLN A 110 -7.14 0.43 2.39
C GLN A 110 -5.78 1.12 2.62
N PHE A 111 -4.67 0.47 2.28
CA PHE A 111 -3.34 1.07 2.40
C PHE A 111 -3.14 2.26 1.47
N ILE A 112 -3.63 2.18 0.22
CA ILE A 112 -3.63 3.30 -0.73
C ILE A 112 -4.45 4.47 -0.18
N ARG A 113 -5.61 4.21 0.42
CA ARG A 113 -6.49 5.25 0.99
C ARG A 113 -5.86 6.06 2.11
N GLU A 114 -4.88 5.51 2.82
CA GLU A 114 -4.17 6.26 3.86
C GLU A 114 -3.33 7.41 3.25
N PHE A 115 -2.72 7.16 2.10
CA PHE A 115 -1.69 8.05 1.51
C PHE A 115 -2.13 8.74 0.22
N CYS A 116 -3.28 8.39 -0.34
CA CYS A 116 -3.73 8.89 -1.64
C CYS A 116 -5.17 9.40 -1.59
N PRO A 117 -5.51 10.40 -2.42
CA PRO A 117 -6.88 10.89 -2.51
C PRO A 117 -7.80 9.79 -3.08
N LEU A 118 -9.08 9.83 -2.69
CA LEU A 118 -10.10 8.90 -3.20
C LEU A 118 -10.31 9.01 -4.73
N THR A 119 -9.87 10.12 -5.33
CA THR A 119 -9.89 10.36 -6.78
C THR A 119 -8.71 9.75 -7.52
N LEU A 120 -7.71 9.18 -6.82
CA LEU A 120 -6.51 8.59 -7.44
C LEU A 120 -6.91 7.52 -8.47
N PRO A 121 -6.53 7.68 -9.75
CA PRO A 121 -6.76 6.65 -10.76
C PRO A 121 -5.81 5.47 -10.57
N ILE A 122 -6.39 4.27 -10.65
CA ILE A 122 -5.69 2.99 -10.56
C ILE A 122 -5.90 2.23 -11.87
N PHE A 123 -4.84 2.12 -12.65
CA PHE A 123 -4.79 1.42 -13.93
C PHE A 123 -4.43 -0.05 -13.70
N MET A 124 -5.35 -0.97 -14.00
CA MET A 124 -5.17 -2.41 -13.77
C MET A 124 -4.95 -3.10 -15.12
N HIS A 125 -3.71 -3.51 -15.38
CA HIS A 125 -3.26 -4.14 -16.62
C HIS A 125 -3.30 -5.66 -16.55
N ASP A 126 -3.77 -6.27 -17.63
CA ASP A 126 -3.74 -7.70 -17.84
C ASP A 126 -2.41 -8.15 -18.48
N LYS A 127 -2.30 -9.45 -18.75
CA LYS A 127 -1.10 -10.04 -19.39
C LYS A 127 -0.84 -9.55 -20.81
N ASP A 128 -1.86 -9.02 -21.50
CA ASP A 128 -1.81 -8.58 -22.89
C ASP A 128 -1.61 -7.04 -22.99
N GLY A 129 -1.50 -6.36 -21.84
CA GLY A 129 -1.31 -4.92 -21.73
C GLY A 129 -2.62 -4.11 -21.79
N ASN A 130 -3.76 -4.77 -21.99
CA ASN A 130 -5.07 -4.10 -21.88
C ASN A 130 -5.30 -3.72 -20.42
N TYR A 131 -6.11 -2.69 -20.18
CA TYR A 131 -6.39 -2.26 -18.82
C TYR A 131 -7.82 -1.79 -18.59
N VAL A 132 -8.21 -1.89 -17.32
CA VAL A 132 -9.36 -1.21 -16.75
C VAL A 132 -8.86 -0.16 -15.76
N VAL A 133 -9.42 1.04 -15.81
CA VAL A 133 -9.09 2.10 -14.85
C VAL A 133 -10.29 2.38 -13.94
N LYS A 134 -10.02 2.51 -12.64
CA LYS A 134 -10.99 2.95 -11.62
C LYS A 134 -10.33 3.92 -10.68
N THR A 135 -11.10 4.84 -10.13
CA THR A 135 -10.67 5.65 -8.98
C THR A 135 -10.62 4.79 -7.72
N LEU A 136 -9.85 5.23 -6.72
CA LEU A 136 -9.82 4.56 -5.43
C LEU A 136 -11.21 4.48 -4.77
N LEU A 137 -12.04 5.52 -4.89
CA LEU A 137 -13.42 5.52 -4.38
C LEU A 137 -14.28 4.43 -5.01
N GLU A 138 -14.14 4.20 -6.32
CA GLU A 138 -14.87 3.13 -7.01
C GLU A 138 -14.42 1.73 -6.57
N LEU A 139 -13.17 1.58 -6.13
CA LEU A 139 -12.63 0.33 -5.60
C LEU A 139 -12.92 0.13 -4.11
N LEU A 140 -13.03 1.22 -3.35
CA LEU A 140 -13.24 1.20 -1.90
C LEU A 140 -14.33 2.22 -1.53
N PRO A 141 -15.62 1.88 -1.78
CA PRO A 141 -16.72 2.75 -1.43
C PRO A 141 -16.86 2.84 0.10
N MET A 142 -17.19 4.04 0.60
CA MET A 142 -17.33 4.32 2.04
C MET A 142 -16.12 3.83 2.86
N PRO A 143 -14.89 4.27 2.51
CA PRO A 143 -13.70 3.77 3.17
C PRO A 143 -13.63 4.23 4.62
N PHE A 144 -13.18 3.35 5.50
CA PHE A 144 -12.72 3.75 6.83
C PHE A 144 -11.46 4.61 6.71
N GLY A 145 -11.27 5.60 7.59
CA GLY A 145 -9.96 6.22 7.79
C GLY A 145 -9.86 7.25 8.92
N PRO A 146 -8.89 8.18 8.87
CA PRO A 146 -8.57 9.05 10.00
C PRO A 146 -9.75 9.85 10.54
N GLU A 147 -10.70 10.25 9.69
CA GLU A 147 -11.91 10.96 10.07
C GLU A 147 -12.87 10.14 10.96
N ASP A 148 -12.79 8.81 10.95
CA ASP A 148 -13.62 7.94 11.78
C ASP A 148 -13.04 7.77 13.19
N LEU A 149 -11.74 8.02 13.35
CA LEU A 149 -11.05 7.97 14.62
C LEU A 149 -11.29 9.28 15.39
N LYS A 150 -12.36 9.33 16.18
CA LYS A 150 -12.50 10.37 17.20
C LYS A 150 -11.25 10.31 18.10
N PRO A 151 -10.57 11.44 18.40
CA PRO A 151 -9.58 11.42 19.47
C PRO A 151 -10.29 10.94 20.73
N GLY A 152 -9.82 9.84 21.32
CA GLY A 152 -10.24 9.46 22.66
C GLY A 152 -9.98 10.64 23.62
N PRO A 153 -10.64 10.69 24.79
CA PRO A 153 -10.27 11.68 25.79
C PRO A 153 -8.76 11.59 26.02
N SER A 154 -8.07 12.73 25.94
CA SER A 154 -6.66 12.81 26.29
C SER A 154 -6.44 12.13 27.63
N PRO A 155 -5.37 11.34 27.82
CA PRO A 155 -5.09 10.72 29.10
C PRO A 155 -5.20 11.80 30.17
N LYS A 156 -6.05 11.53 31.17
CA LYS A 156 -6.22 12.38 32.34
C LYS A 156 -4.83 12.74 32.86
N SER A 157 -4.56 14.02 33.10
CA SER A 157 -3.28 14.44 33.69
C SER A 157 -3.04 13.67 35.00
N GLU A 158 -1.80 13.46 35.44
CA GLU A 158 -1.50 12.75 36.71
C GLU A 158 -2.30 13.32 37.90
N SER A 159 -2.61 14.63 37.88
CA SER A 159 -3.45 15.30 38.86
C SER A 159 -4.92 14.82 38.92
N GLN A 160 -5.41 14.13 37.89
CA GLN A 160 -6.76 13.59 37.78
C GLN A 160 -6.83 12.07 38.07
N LEU A 161 -5.67 11.41 38.24
CA LEU A 161 -5.54 10.00 38.63
C LEU A 161 -5.37 9.83 40.16
N ALA A 162 -4.90 10.88 40.86
CA ALA A 162 -4.71 10.87 42.31
C ALA A 162 -6.00 10.82 43.14
N ASP A 163 -7.17 11.01 42.51
CA ASP A 163 -8.48 11.01 43.20
C ASP A 163 -9.16 9.62 43.22
N SER A 164 -8.51 8.58 42.67
CA SER A 164 -9.05 7.21 42.64
C SER A 164 -8.13 6.18 43.29
N ASP A 165 -7.51 6.53 44.43
CA ASP A 165 -6.74 5.57 45.22
C ASP A 165 -7.64 4.48 45.81
N VAL A 166 -7.70 3.36 45.09
CA VAL A 166 -8.01 2.03 45.63
C VAL A 166 -6.92 1.66 46.63
N GLN A 167 -7.29 1.45 47.89
CA GLN A 167 -6.40 0.92 48.93
C GLN A 167 -5.84 -0.45 48.52
N VAL A 168 -4.59 -0.49 48.04
CA VAL A 168 -3.86 -1.75 47.82
C VAL A 168 -3.09 -2.10 49.10
N GLY A 169 -3.56 -3.15 49.78
CA GLY A 169 -2.89 -3.73 50.93
C GLY A 169 -1.51 -4.29 50.58
N ARG A 170 -0.51 -3.98 51.41
CA ARG A 170 0.86 -4.50 51.32
C ARG A 170 0.88 -6.00 51.62
N GLY A 171 1.20 -6.81 50.61
CA GLY A 171 1.73 -8.17 50.77
C GLY A 171 3.24 -8.17 50.49
N LYS A 172 4.02 -8.73 51.41
CA LYS A 172 5.47 -8.94 51.31
C LYS A 172 5.78 -10.25 50.58
N ASP A 173 7.07 -10.38 50.22
CA ASP A 173 7.82 -11.57 49.79
C ASP A 173 7.97 -11.62 48.26
N GLY A 174 9.15 -11.66 47.64
CA GLY A 174 10.51 -12.02 48.08
C GLY A 174 11.05 -13.07 47.11
N GLY A 175 12.17 -12.80 46.42
CA GLY A 175 12.90 -13.84 45.67
C GLY A 175 13.43 -13.43 44.30
N ALA A 176 14.76 -13.42 44.19
CA ALA A 176 15.56 -13.10 43.01
C ALA A 176 15.70 -14.27 42.02
N GLY A 177 16.11 -13.97 40.79
CA GLY A 177 16.64 -14.96 39.85
C GLY A 177 16.75 -14.45 38.41
N ASP A 178 17.98 -14.14 38.00
CA ASP A 178 18.45 -13.93 36.62
C ASP A 178 18.01 -15.04 35.65
N GLU A 179 17.76 -14.72 34.38
CA GLU A 179 18.61 -15.22 33.27
C GLU A 179 18.30 -14.52 31.94
N LEU A 180 19.38 -14.03 31.32
CA LEU A 180 19.45 -13.44 29.99
C LEU A 180 19.67 -14.55 28.96
N VAL A 181 18.82 -14.69 27.95
CA VAL A 181 19.16 -15.47 26.73
C VAL A 181 18.77 -14.69 25.49
N ALA A 182 19.81 -14.25 24.77
CA ALA A 182 19.74 -13.80 23.41
C ALA A 182 19.45 -14.97 22.46
N ALA A 183 18.58 -14.77 21.49
CA ALA A 183 18.48 -15.61 20.31
C ALA A 183 18.32 -14.74 19.08
N GLU A 184 19.44 -14.52 18.40
CA GLU A 184 19.48 -14.19 16.98
C GLU A 184 18.83 -15.32 16.17
N THR A 185 17.99 -14.98 15.19
CA THR A 185 18.04 -15.55 13.84
C THR A 185 17.26 -14.63 12.93
N ILE A 186 18.01 -13.84 12.15
CA ILE A 186 17.53 -13.11 10.98
C ILE A 186 17.53 -14.10 9.82
N ILE A 187 16.41 -14.23 9.13
CA ILE A 187 16.34 -14.67 7.73
C ILE A 187 15.42 -13.71 6.99
#